data_AF-A0A8X8WVF5-F1
#
_entry.id   AF-A0A8X8WVF5-F1
#
_cell.length_a   1.000
_cell.length_b   1.000
_cell.length_c   1.000
_cell.angle_alpha   90.00
_cell.angle_beta   90.00
_cell.angle_gamma   90.00
#
_symmetry.space_group_name_H-M   'P 1'
#
loop_
_entity.id
_entity.type
_entity.pdbx_description
1 polymer ?
#
loop_
_entity_poly.entity_id
_entity_poly.type
_entity_poly.pdbx_seq_one_letter_code
_entity_poly.pdbx_strand_id
1 'polypeptide(L)'
;MIMQRYTIIIHVDARDFCRFSQVHNFEKPNDEKALDLMNQCANAVLKQFPEVIFSYGYGAEYSFVFKKETKFYKRRGSKIRSLIVSFFTSTYVTKWRALFPHKELKYAPSFRARVFCCELLQAYLLRRQEERLWQLIKSGKSKKEAQATLRENLNFAGSLIQDKNNELLYQSSNINYKKDIAKMFRQGTCILKTKVEEIVKHKDDGCPVIRPRSKVLTVHSENIAAKRFWNENKCLSEEELGQFCDELKKTRPEDIKYWNFQYESRLKLSTWIVVRIDGRHFHTSQSNECMCAVAVLEEFRDVVFAYGVSDEYSFVLNKDSRLFQRCASEIVSSVVSFFSSTYTMRWNEFFPQKEMKYLPYFDGRAVCYPSSEIKDYLAWRQVDLQYLLLVAREVRKVQERGTKRVEGSQSFRWFPDV
;
A
#
# COMPACT_ATOMS: atom_id res chain seq x y z
N MET A 1 6.17 10.24 -14.61
CA MET A 1 5.21 11.18 -13.98
C MET A 1 3.82 10.79 -14.44
N ILE A 2 2.81 10.79 -13.55
CA ILE A 2 1.42 10.50 -13.95
C ILE A 2 0.71 11.82 -14.32
N MET A 3 0.09 11.87 -15.50
CA MET A 3 -0.62 13.07 -15.98
C MET A 3 -1.79 13.44 -15.05
N GLN A 4 -2.11 14.73 -14.97
CA GLN A 4 -3.15 15.25 -14.07
C GLN A 4 -4.57 14.74 -14.38
N ARG A 5 -4.87 14.45 -15.66
CA ARG A 5 -6.19 13.95 -16.06
C ARG A 5 -6.59 12.60 -15.46
N TYR A 6 -5.60 11.81 -15.01
CA TYR A 6 -5.83 10.47 -14.48
C TYR A 6 -5.97 10.47 -12.96
N THR A 7 -6.94 9.75 -12.44
CA THR A 7 -6.99 9.35 -11.03
C THR A 7 -5.92 8.30 -10.77
N ILE A 8 -5.14 8.48 -9.68
CA ILE A 8 -4.11 7.53 -9.26
C ILE A 8 -4.74 6.52 -8.32
N ILE A 9 -4.56 5.24 -8.61
CA ILE A 9 -5.00 4.15 -7.76
C ILE A 9 -3.81 3.24 -7.44
N ILE A 10 -3.58 2.98 -6.17
CA ILE A 10 -2.57 2.01 -5.72
C ILE A 10 -3.29 0.74 -5.29
N HIS A 11 -3.08 -0.33 -6.03
CA HIS A 11 -3.59 -1.64 -5.68
C HIS A 11 -2.52 -2.41 -4.94
N VAL A 12 -2.85 -2.93 -3.76
CA VAL A 12 -2.00 -3.72 -2.87
C VAL A 12 -2.57 -5.12 -2.78
N ASP A 13 -1.74 -6.14 -3.00
CA ASP A 13 -2.13 -7.56 -2.93
C ASP A 13 -1.10 -8.36 -2.10
N ALA A 14 -1.59 -9.24 -1.22
CA ALA A 14 -0.72 -10.07 -0.38
C ALA A 14 -0.01 -11.15 -1.21
N ARG A 15 1.31 -11.27 -1.05
CA ARG A 15 2.10 -12.34 -1.68
C ARG A 15 1.88 -13.65 -0.95
N ASP A 16 1.70 -14.71 -1.73
CA ASP A 16 1.60 -16.09 -1.26
C ASP A 16 0.59 -16.28 -0.10
N PHE A 17 -0.52 -15.52 -0.16
CA PHE A 17 -1.51 -15.48 0.92
C PHE A 17 -2.15 -16.84 1.21
N CYS A 18 -2.27 -17.72 0.20
CA CYS A 18 -2.74 -19.09 0.44
C CYS A 18 -1.85 -19.80 1.46
N ARG A 19 -0.53 -19.80 1.25
CA ARG A 19 0.46 -20.37 2.18
C ARG A 19 0.43 -19.64 3.51
N PHE A 20 0.38 -18.31 3.50
CA PHE A 20 0.30 -17.51 4.72
C PHE A 20 -0.91 -17.88 5.58
N SER A 21 -2.08 -18.00 4.96
CA SER A 21 -3.33 -18.37 5.63
C SER A 21 -3.32 -19.79 6.19
N GLN A 22 -2.65 -20.73 5.50
CA GLN A 22 -2.47 -22.11 5.97
C GLN A 22 -1.53 -22.16 7.17
N VAL A 23 -0.37 -21.51 7.07
CA VAL A 23 0.66 -21.50 8.13
C VAL A 23 0.15 -20.87 9.43
N HIS A 24 -0.75 -19.88 9.34
CA HIS A 24 -1.36 -19.19 10.48
C HIS A 24 -2.78 -19.69 10.82
N ASN A 25 -3.23 -20.79 10.23
CA ASN A 25 -4.53 -21.43 10.51
C ASN A 25 -5.70 -20.45 10.46
N PHE A 26 -5.86 -19.76 9.32
CA PHE A 26 -7.01 -18.88 9.09
C PHE A 26 -8.26 -19.69 8.78
N GLU A 27 -9.39 -19.24 9.31
CA GLU A 27 -10.70 -19.82 9.04
C GLU A 27 -11.04 -19.77 7.55
N LYS A 28 -11.79 -20.78 7.08
CA LYS A 28 -12.21 -20.93 5.69
C LYS A 28 -13.74 -20.99 5.62
N PRO A 29 -14.37 -20.41 4.59
CA PRO A 29 -13.75 -19.74 3.44
C PRO A 29 -13.21 -18.33 3.75
N ASN A 30 -13.66 -17.70 4.83
CA ASN A 30 -13.23 -16.36 5.24
C ASN A 30 -12.88 -16.36 6.74
N ASP A 31 -11.84 -15.62 7.10
CA ASP A 31 -11.45 -15.35 8.49
C ASP A 31 -11.75 -13.88 8.79
N GLU A 32 -12.69 -13.64 9.71
CA GLU A 32 -13.15 -12.29 10.04
C GLU A 32 -12.03 -11.42 10.60
N LYS A 33 -11.20 -11.97 11.49
CA LYS A 33 -10.08 -11.24 12.11
C LYS A 33 -9.00 -10.90 11.10
N ALA A 34 -8.74 -11.79 10.14
CA ALA A 34 -7.79 -11.53 9.06
C ALA A 34 -8.26 -10.39 8.16
N LEU A 35 -9.55 -10.35 7.85
CA LEU A 35 -10.15 -9.25 7.07
C LEU A 35 -10.20 -7.96 7.87
N ASP A 36 -10.52 -8.01 9.16
CA ASP A 36 -10.46 -6.84 10.04
C ASP A 36 -9.03 -6.28 10.12
N LEU A 37 -8.01 -7.13 10.20
CA LEU A 37 -6.61 -6.69 10.14
C LEU A 37 -6.31 -5.91 8.85
N MET A 38 -6.75 -6.42 7.70
CA MET A 38 -6.61 -5.72 6.41
C MET A 38 -7.38 -4.38 6.40
N ASN A 39 -8.61 -4.37 6.91
CA ASN A 39 -9.43 -3.15 7.05
C ASN A 39 -8.74 -2.10 7.93
N GLN A 40 -8.18 -2.54 9.05
CA GLN A 40 -7.46 -1.69 9.99
C GLN A 40 -6.18 -1.10 9.42
N CYS A 41 -5.50 -1.82 8.51
CA CYS A 41 -4.36 -1.32 7.76
C CYS A 41 -4.78 -0.26 6.73
N ALA A 42 -5.85 -0.51 5.98
CA ALA A 42 -6.38 0.43 5.01
C ALA A 42 -6.90 1.72 5.69
N ASN A 43 -7.55 1.61 6.85
CA ASN A 43 -7.95 2.77 7.66
C ASN A 43 -6.73 3.60 8.08
N ALA A 44 -5.63 2.95 8.51
CA ALA A 44 -4.39 3.64 8.86
C ALA A 44 -3.77 4.34 7.64
N VAL A 45 -3.79 3.73 6.45
CA VAL A 45 -3.35 4.38 5.20
C VAL A 45 -4.14 5.64 4.93
N LEU A 46 -5.47 5.61 5.03
CA LEU A 46 -6.30 6.80 4.82
C LEU A 46 -5.99 7.90 5.85
N LYS A 47 -5.70 7.54 7.11
CA LYS A 47 -5.31 8.50 8.15
C LYS A 47 -3.93 9.10 7.89
N GLN A 48 -2.94 8.29 7.53
CA GLN A 48 -1.56 8.72 7.30
C GLN A 48 -1.39 9.54 6.02
N PHE A 49 -2.17 9.23 4.98
CA PHE A 49 -2.06 9.87 3.67
C PHE A 49 -3.35 10.65 3.37
N PRO A 50 -3.39 11.97 3.66
CA PRO A 50 -4.57 12.83 3.43
C PRO A 50 -5.11 12.79 2.00
N GLU A 51 -4.21 12.58 1.03
CA GLU A 51 -4.50 12.51 -0.40
C GLU A 51 -5.21 11.22 -0.83
N VAL A 52 -5.15 10.16 -0.02
CA VAL A 52 -5.92 8.93 -0.23
C VAL A 52 -7.32 9.13 0.33
N ILE A 53 -8.32 9.04 -0.53
CA ILE A 53 -9.67 9.47 -0.22
C ILE A 53 -10.67 8.34 -0.05
N PHE A 54 -10.41 7.25 -0.76
CA PHE A 54 -11.25 6.07 -0.77
C PHE A 54 -10.37 4.84 -0.87
N SER A 55 -10.82 3.75 -0.28
CA SER A 55 -10.26 2.44 -0.51
C SER A 55 -11.32 1.36 -0.57
N TYR A 56 -11.05 0.35 -1.38
CA TYR A 56 -11.89 -0.83 -1.51
C TYR A 56 -11.04 -2.08 -1.36
N GLY A 57 -11.41 -2.95 -0.44
CA GLY A 57 -10.74 -4.21 -0.18
C GLY A 57 -11.67 -5.40 -0.23
N TYR A 58 -11.14 -6.54 -0.65
CA TYR A 58 -11.79 -7.84 -0.57
C TYR A 58 -10.70 -8.91 -0.47
N GLY A 59 -10.92 -9.95 0.33
CA GLY A 59 -9.91 -10.99 0.53
C GLY A 59 -8.59 -10.39 1.03
N ALA A 60 -7.49 -10.70 0.33
CA ALA A 60 -6.15 -10.26 0.69
C ALA A 60 -5.63 -9.10 -0.17
N GLU A 61 -6.54 -8.27 -0.71
CA GLU A 61 -6.22 -7.16 -1.60
C GLU A 61 -6.98 -5.88 -1.24
N TYR A 62 -6.37 -4.73 -1.55
CA TYR A 62 -6.90 -3.40 -1.31
C TYR A 62 -6.55 -2.46 -2.47
N SER A 63 -7.47 -1.58 -2.85
CA SER A 63 -7.23 -0.49 -3.79
C SER A 63 -7.37 0.84 -3.08
N PHE A 64 -6.38 1.72 -3.20
CA PHE A 64 -6.33 3.04 -2.59
C PHE A 64 -6.43 4.11 -3.68
N VAL A 65 -7.48 4.91 -3.63
CA VAL A 65 -7.79 5.95 -4.61
C VAL A 65 -7.32 7.30 -4.08
N PHE A 66 -6.52 8.00 -4.87
CA PHE A 66 -6.05 9.35 -4.57
C PHE A 66 -7.00 10.40 -5.17
N LYS A 67 -7.01 11.59 -4.57
CA LYS A 67 -7.64 12.78 -5.18
C LYS A 67 -7.16 12.97 -6.61
N LYS A 68 -8.08 13.29 -7.52
CA LYS A 68 -7.76 13.46 -8.94
C LYS A 68 -6.66 14.52 -9.15
N GLU A 69 -6.76 15.65 -8.46
CA GLU A 69 -5.86 16.82 -8.56
C GLU A 69 -4.59 16.69 -7.72
N THR A 70 -4.36 15.53 -7.07
CA THR A 70 -3.24 15.36 -6.15
C THR A 70 -1.90 15.77 -6.76
N LYS A 71 -1.11 16.55 -6.01
CA LYS A 71 0.29 16.87 -6.35
C LYS A 71 1.28 16.02 -5.54
N PHE A 72 0.78 15.03 -4.79
CA PHE A 72 1.55 14.20 -3.87
C PHE A 72 2.78 13.59 -4.54
N TYR A 73 3.98 13.87 -4.00
CA TYR A 73 5.27 13.49 -4.59
C TYR A 73 5.43 13.78 -6.08
N LYS A 74 4.85 14.89 -6.55
CA LYS A 74 4.80 15.24 -7.97
C LYS A 74 4.19 14.09 -8.78
N ARG A 75 3.23 13.33 -8.27
CA ARG A 75 2.56 12.23 -9.01
C ARG A 75 3.55 11.18 -9.55
N ARG A 76 4.65 10.93 -8.84
CA ARG A 76 5.62 9.88 -9.17
C ARG A 76 5.07 8.54 -8.71
N GLY A 77 4.43 7.79 -9.61
CA GLY A 77 3.81 6.49 -9.32
C GLY A 77 4.72 5.51 -8.56
N SER A 78 6.01 5.44 -8.90
CA SER A 78 6.97 4.58 -8.19
C SER A 78 7.12 4.94 -6.71
N LYS A 79 7.28 6.24 -6.39
CA LYS A 79 7.39 6.78 -5.03
C LYS A 79 6.09 6.58 -4.24
N ILE A 80 4.95 6.83 -4.88
CA ILE A 80 3.64 6.69 -4.22
C ILE A 80 3.40 5.21 -3.88
N ARG A 81 3.66 4.31 -4.83
CA ARG A 81 3.48 2.86 -4.66
C ARG A 81 4.30 2.30 -3.50
N SER A 82 5.61 2.55 -3.48
CA SER A 82 6.53 2.04 -2.45
C SER A 82 6.10 2.48 -1.05
N LEU A 83 5.74 3.75 -0.89
CA LEU A 83 5.33 4.30 0.40
C LEU A 83 4.03 3.68 0.92
N ILE A 84 3.01 3.55 0.05
CA ILE A 84 1.72 2.98 0.45
C ILE A 84 1.88 1.51 0.86
N VAL A 85 2.56 0.69 0.05
CA VAL A 85 2.72 -0.74 0.36
C VAL A 85 3.60 -0.96 1.58
N SER A 86 4.66 -0.17 1.75
CA SER A 86 5.53 -0.22 2.92
C SER A 86 4.75 0.08 4.20
N PHE A 87 4.05 1.22 4.23
CA PHE A 87 3.27 1.63 5.40
C PHE A 87 2.14 0.63 5.71
N PHE A 88 1.44 0.14 4.69
CA PHE A 88 0.41 -0.88 4.85
C PHE A 88 0.99 -2.14 5.52
N THR A 89 2.16 -2.59 5.06
CA THR A 89 2.83 -3.79 5.57
C THR A 89 3.29 -3.62 7.02
N SER A 90 3.92 -2.50 7.36
CA SER A 90 4.32 -2.22 8.76
C SER A 90 3.10 -2.13 9.69
N THR A 91 2.01 -1.54 9.21
CA THR A 91 0.75 -1.51 9.98
C THR A 91 0.22 -2.92 10.22
N TYR A 92 0.28 -3.79 9.21
CA TYR A 92 -0.19 -5.17 9.31
C TYR A 92 0.55 -5.93 10.42
N VAL A 93 1.88 -5.83 10.45
CA VAL A 93 2.70 -6.46 11.48
C VAL A 93 2.41 -5.87 12.86
N THR A 94 2.35 -4.54 12.96
CA THR A 94 2.13 -3.86 14.25
C THR A 94 0.77 -4.21 14.86
N LYS A 95 -0.27 -4.32 14.04
CA LYS A 95 -1.63 -4.62 14.48
C LYS A 95 -1.93 -6.10 14.66
N TRP A 96 -1.02 -6.98 14.21
CA TRP A 96 -1.20 -8.43 14.29
C TRP A 96 -1.53 -8.89 15.71
N ARG A 97 -0.68 -8.53 16.69
CA ARG A 97 -0.80 -9.00 18.07
C ARG A 97 -2.11 -8.58 18.75
N ALA A 98 -2.67 -7.44 18.37
CA ALA A 98 -3.94 -6.95 18.92
C ALA A 98 -5.13 -7.81 18.48
N LEU A 99 -5.12 -8.32 17.24
CA LEU A 99 -6.20 -9.16 16.70
C LEU A 99 -5.95 -10.66 16.91
N PHE A 100 -4.68 -11.06 16.98
CA PHE A 100 -4.24 -12.43 17.14
C PHE A 100 -3.31 -12.59 18.36
N PRO A 101 -3.81 -12.38 19.59
CA PRO A 101 -2.97 -12.41 20.79
C PRO A 101 -2.30 -13.77 21.06
N HIS A 102 -2.91 -14.85 20.56
CA HIS A 102 -2.44 -16.23 20.73
C HIS A 102 -1.88 -16.86 19.45
N LYS A 103 -1.84 -16.14 18.32
CA LYS A 103 -1.20 -16.63 17.09
C LYS A 103 0.07 -15.83 16.86
N GLU A 104 1.21 -16.49 16.92
CA GLU A 104 2.48 -15.88 16.54
C GLU A 104 2.52 -15.58 15.04
N LEU A 105 3.08 -14.43 14.67
CA LEU A 105 3.39 -14.11 13.28
C LEU A 105 4.71 -14.81 12.91
N LYS A 106 4.59 -16.00 12.32
CA LYS A 106 5.74 -16.92 12.11
C LYS A 106 6.80 -16.39 11.16
N TYR A 107 6.40 -15.55 10.19
CA TYR A 107 7.31 -14.92 9.27
C TYR A 107 6.76 -13.58 8.78
N ALA A 108 7.66 -12.71 8.33
CA ALA A 108 7.33 -11.38 7.85
C ALA A 108 6.43 -11.46 6.60
N PRO A 109 5.21 -10.89 6.62
CA PRO A 109 4.35 -10.87 5.44
C PRO A 109 4.93 -9.96 4.37
N SER A 110 4.63 -10.25 3.11
CA SER A 110 5.03 -9.42 1.96
C SER A 110 3.79 -9.11 1.11
N PHE A 111 3.72 -7.88 0.63
CA PHE A 111 2.67 -7.37 -0.22
C PHE A 111 3.30 -6.80 -1.49
N ARG A 112 2.62 -7.03 -2.61
CA ARG A 112 2.90 -6.40 -3.89
C ARG A 112 2.02 -5.19 -4.05
N ALA A 113 2.50 -4.20 -4.79
CA ALA A 113 1.67 -3.07 -5.19
C ALA A 113 1.83 -2.71 -6.66
N ARG A 114 0.74 -2.24 -7.25
CA ARG A 114 0.65 -1.80 -8.65
C ARG A 114 -0.04 -0.43 -8.71
N VAL A 115 0.35 0.35 -9.71
CA VAL A 115 -0.22 1.68 -9.96
C VAL A 115 -1.17 1.57 -11.14
N PHE A 116 -2.43 1.90 -10.91
CA PHE A 116 -3.44 2.07 -11.94
C PHE A 116 -3.69 3.56 -12.14
N CYS A 117 -3.84 3.97 -13.40
CA CYS A 117 -4.20 5.31 -13.79
C CYS A 117 -5.47 5.22 -14.63
N CYS A 118 -6.53 5.90 -14.22
CA CYS A 118 -7.80 5.86 -14.95
C CYS A 118 -8.44 7.24 -15.05
N GLU A 119 -9.05 7.54 -16.18
CA GLU A 119 -9.87 8.75 -16.33
C GLU A 119 -11.23 8.57 -15.68
N LEU A 120 -11.77 7.34 -15.73
CA LEU A 120 -13.09 6.98 -15.22
C LEU A 120 -12.97 6.03 -14.02
N LEU A 121 -12.97 6.58 -12.81
CA LEU A 121 -12.91 5.82 -11.56
C LEU A 121 -14.08 4.83 -11.41
N GLN A 122 -15.27 5.22 -11.87
CA GLN A 122 -16.49 4.43 -11.78
C GLN A 122 -16.33 3.03 -12.42
N ALA A 123 -15.72 2.96 -13.61
CA ALA A 123 -15.48 1.71 -14.31
C ALA A 123 -14.47 0.80 -13.59
N TYR A 124 -13.50 1.40 -12.88
CA TYR A 124 -12.50 0.64 -12.11
C TYR A 124 -13.20 -0.08 -10.98
N LEU A 125 -14.01 0.67 -10.23
CA LEU A 125 -14.72 0.18 -9.07
C LEU A 125 -15.72 -0.93 -9.42
N LEU A 126 -16.48 -0.76 -10.52
CA LEU A 126 -17.39 -1.77 -11.02
C LEU A 126 -16.65 -3.09 -11.30
N ARG A 127 -15.56 -3.02 -12.07
CA ARG A 127 -14.73 -4.19 -12.39
C ARG A 127 -14.18 -4.86 -11.14
N ARG A 128 -13.75 -4.10 -10.13
CA ARG A 128 -13.24 -4.66 -8.87
C ARG A 128 -14.33 -5.41 -8.09
N GLN A 129 -15.57 -4.96 -8.12
CA GLN A 129 -16.69 -5.69 -7.51
C GLN A 129 -17.08 -6.94 -8.32
N GLU A 130 -16.97 -6.91 -9.64
CA GLU A 130 -17.20 -8.06 -10.51
C GLU A 130 -16.11 -9.15 -10.35
N GLU A 131 -14.84 -8.76 -10.36
CA GLU A 131 -13.70 -9.68 -10.15
C GLU A 131 -13.84 -10.45 -8.83
N ARG A 132 -14.31 -9.77 -7.78
CA ARG A 132 -14.65 -10.37 -6.49
C ARG A 132 -15.76 -11.41 -6.60
N LEU A 133 -16.89 -11.06 -7.25
CA LEU A 133 -18.01 -11.99 -7.43
C LEU A 133 -17.52 -13.29 -8.08
N TRP A 134 -16.60 -13.17 -9.05
CA TRP A 134 -15.94 -14.31 -9.67
C TRP A 134 -15.01 -15.09 -8.74
N GLN A 135 -14.31 -14.45 -7.81
CA GLN A 135 -13.48 -15.15 -6.83
C GLN A 135 -14.31 -16.00 -5.87
N LEU A 136 -15.51 -15.55 -5.47
CA LEU A 136 -16.44 -16.35 -4.67
C LEU A 136 -16.85 -17.65 -5.41
N ILE A 137 -17.09 -17.55 -6.72
CA ILE A 137 -17.49 -18.68 -7.60
C ILE A 137 -16.38 -19.71 -7.74
N LYS A 138 -15.13 -19.27 -7.64
CA LYS A 138 -13.93 -20.10 -7.84
C LYS A 138 -13.51 -20.87 -6.60
N SER A 139 -14.22 -20.75 -5.48
CA SER A 139 -13.88 -21.41 -4.21
C SER A 139 -13.88 -22.96 -4.24
N GLY A 140 -14.01 -23.59 -5.42
CA GLY A 140 -13.74 -25.01 -5.68
C GLY A 140 -13.03 -25.34 -7.02
N LYS A 141 -12.40 -24.38 -7.72
CA LYS A 141 -11.72 -24.60 -9.04
C LYS A 141 -10.26 -24.09 -9.06
N SER A 142 -9.43 -24.58 -9.99
CA SER A 142 -8.02 -24.15 -10.09
C SER A 142 -7.87 -22.73 -10.68
N LYS A 143 -6.75 -22.04 -10.39
CA LYS A 143 -6.47 -20.65 -10.81
C LYS A 143 -6.46 -20.45 -12.33
N LYS A 144 -6.09 -21.48 -13.11
CA LYS A 144 -6.07 -21.44 -14.59
C LYS A 144 -7.47 -21.58 -15.19
N GLU A 145 -8.25 -22.57 -14.72
CA GLU A 145 -9.66 -22.75 -15.14
C GLU A 145 -10.49 -21.52 -14.81
N ALA A 146 -10.29 -21.00 -13.61
CA ALA A 146 -10.83 -19.73 -13.15
C ALA A 146 -10.57 -18.56 -14.13
N GLN A 147 -9.37 -18.45 -14.70
CA GLN A 147 -9.02 -17.36 -15.60
C GLN A 147 -9.57 -17.56 -17.01
N ALA A 148 -9.65 -18.80 -17.51
CA ALA A 148 -10.28 -19.13 -18.78
C ALA A 148 -11.80 -18.85 -18.75
N THR A 149 -12.49 -19.34 -17.72
CA THR A 149 -13.93 -19.13 -17.53
C THR A 149 -14.27 -17.65 -17.32
N LEU A 150 -13.38 -16.85 -16.70
CA LEU A 150 -13.55 -15.40 -16.58
C LEU A 150 -13.52 -14.71 -17.95
N ARG A 151 -12.60 -15.11 -18.84
CA ARG A 151 -12.47 -14.52 -20.18
C ARG A 151 -13.67 -14.84 -21.08
N GLU A 152 -14.24 -16.02 -20.93
CA GLU A 152 -15.44 -16.44 -21.69
C GLU A 152 -16.73 -15.81 -21.17
N ASN A 153 -16.86 -15.60 -19.85
CA ASN A 153 -18.12 -15.13 -19.22
C ASN A 153 -18.15 -13.63 -18.88
N LEU A 154 -17.13 -12.86 -19.23
CA LEU A 154 -17.16 -11.38 -19.18
C LEU A 154 -18.27 -10.78 -20.07
N ASN A 155 -18.95 -11.60 -20.89
CA ASN A 155 -20.12 -11.23 -21.68
C ASN A 155 -21.48 -11.45 -20.96
N PHE A 156 -21.51 -12.06 -19.77
CA PHE A 156 -22.74 -12.30 -19.00
C PHE A 156 -22.89 -11.29 -17.84
N ALA A 157 -24.08 -10.71 -17.71
CA ALA A 157 -24.41 -9.73 -16.68
C ALA A 157 -24.29 -10.32 -15.26
N GLY A 158 -23.64 -9.58 -14.36
CA GLY A 158 -23.34 -10.01 -12.97
C GLY A 158 -24.55 -10.49 -12.15
N SER A 159 -25.77 -10.04 -12.47
CA SER A 159 -27.01 -10.48 -11.81
C SER A 159 -27.28 -11.97 -11.99
N LEU A 160 -27.14 -12.49 -13.21
CA LEU A 160 -27.45 -13.89 -13.55
C LEU A 160 -26.54 -14.88 -12.81
N ILE A 161 -25.33 -14.41 -12.51
CA ILE A 161 -24.27 -15.17 -11.86
C ILE A 161 -24.50 -15.20 -10.33
N GLN A 162 -24.94 -14.07 -9.76
CA GLN A 162 -25.26 -13.98 -8.34
C GLN A 162 -26.48 -14.83 -7.97
N ASP A 163 -27.49 -14.87 -8.84
CA ASP A 163 -28.70 -15.68 -8.61
C ASP A 163 -28.40 -17.18 -8.65
N LYS A 164 -27.60 -17.64 -9.62
CA LYS A 164 -27.11 -19.03 -9.66
C LYS A 164 -26.29 -19.44 -8.44
N ASN A 165 -25.49 -18.53 -7.88
CA ASN A 165 -24.71 -18.81 -6.67
C ASN A 165 -25.59 -18.92 -5.42
N ASN A 166 -26.56 -18.04 -5.29
CA ASN A 166 -27.52 -18.10 -4.18
C ASN A 166 -28.28 -19.42 -4.23
N GLU A 167 -28.67 -19.85 -5.45
CA GLU A 167 -29.37 -21.11 -5.68
C GLU A 167 -28.49 -22.33 -5.34
N LEU A 168 -27.23 -22.36 -5.80
CA LEU A 168 -26.31 -23.46 -5.51
C LEU A 168 -25.95 -23.58 -4.01
N LEU A 169 -25.74 -22.45 -3.31
CA LEU A 169 -25.46 -22.46 -1.87
C LEU A 169 -26.66 -22.91 -1.04
N TYR A 170 -27.86 -22.50 -1.47
CA TYR A 170 -29.10 -22.89 -0.82
C TYR A 170 -29.38 -24.38 -1.04
N GLN A 171 -29.22 -24.88 -2.28
CA GLN A 171 -29.46 -26.29 -2.62
C GLN A 171 -28.43 -27.25 -1.99
N SER A 172 -27.15 -26.88 -1.95
CA SER A 172 -26.08 -27.78 -1.49
C SER A 172 -25.87 -27.77 0.03
N SER A 173 -26.12 -26.63 0.69
CA SER A 173 -25.71 -26.41 2.08
C SER A 173 -26.81 -25.77 2.95
N ASN A 174 -28.00 -25.50 2.41
CA ASN A 174 -29.09 -24.79 3.08
C ASN A 174 -28.67 -23.43 3.68
N ILE A 175 -27.69 -22.77 3.07
CA ILE A 175 -27.19 -21.45 3.49
C ILE A 175 -27.85 -20.38 2.63
N ASN A 176 -28.52 -19.43 3.27
CA ASN A 176 -29.04 -18.24 2.60
C ASN A 176 -27.93 -17.18 2.51
N TYR A 177 -27.37 -17.01 1.31
CA TYR A 177 -26.30 -16.04 1.05
C TYR A 177 -26.61 -14.64 1.62
N LYS A 178 -27.81 -14.09 1.38
CA LYS A 178 -28.14 -12.73 1.81
C LYS A 178 -28.35 -12.58 3.32
N LYS A 179 -28.85 -13.63 3.99
CA LYS A 179 -29.20 -13.60 5.40
C LYS A 179 -28.05 -14.05 6.30
N ASP A 180 -27.36 -15.12 5.91
CA ASP A 180 -26.47 -15.86 6.80
C ASP A 180 -25.00 -15.46 6.63
N ILE A 181 -24.65 -14.79 5.52
CA ILE A 181 -23.29 -14.32 5.26
C ILE A 181 -23.18 -12.82 5.54
N ALA A 182 -22.20 -12.44 6.36
CA ALA A 182 -21.92 -11.05 6.69
C ALA A 182 -21.67 -10.20 5.43
N LYS A 183 -22.14 -8.94 5.45
CA LYS A 183 -22.00 -8.00 4.32
C LYS A 183 -20.54 -7.84 3.88
N MET A 184 -19.60 -7.84 4.81
CA MET A 184 -18.16 -7.74 4.52
C MET A 184 -17.68 -8.85 3.55
N PHE A 185 -18.06 -10.11 3.77
CA PHE A 185 -17.69 -11.21 2.89
C PHE A 185 -18.38 -11.11 1.52
N ARG A 186 -19.60 -10.55 1.51
CA ARG A 186 -20.45 -10.45 0.32
C ARG A 186 -20.29 -9.21 -0.53
N GLN A 187 -19.66 -8.17 -0.02
CA GLN A 187 -19.58 -6.87 -0.68
C GLN A 187 -18.13 -6.33 -0.70
N GLY A 188 -17.24 -6.91 0.11
CA GLY A 188 -15.95 -6.30 0.42
C GLY A 188 -16.11 -5.13 1.38
N THR A 189 -15.02 -4.47 1.71
CA THR A 189 -14.98 -3.34 2.64
C THR A 189 -14.61 -2.07 1.90
N CYS A 190 -15.43 -1.04 2.04
CA CYS A 190 -15.11 0.31 1.58
C CYS A 190 -14.68 1.15 2.78
N ILE A 191 -13.59 1.89 2.65
CA ILE A 191 -13.16 2.84 3.67
C ILE A 191 -12.98 4.19 2.98
N LEU A 192 -13.67 5.21 3.47
CA LEU A 192 -13.78 6.50 2.79
C LEU A 192 -13.70 7.66 3.77
N LYS A 193 -13.22 8.82 3.29
CA LYS A 193 -13.24 10.06 4.06
C LYS A 193 -14.55 10.79 3.81
N THR A 194 -15.21 11.19 4.89
CA THR A 194 -16.39 12.04 4.86
C THR A 194 -16.15 13.30 5.70
N LYS A 195 -16.93 14.35 5.46
CA LYS A 195 -16.95 15.57 6.27
C LYS A 195 -18.13 15.48 7.22
N VAL A 196 -17.86 15.49 8.52
CA VAL A 196 -18.89 15.48 9.56
C VAL A 196 -18.79 16.78 10.35
N GLU A 197 -19.93 17.39 10.62
CA GLU A 197 -20.04 18.51 11.53
C GLU A 197 -19.92 18.02 12.98
N GLU A 198 -18.95 18.55 13.72
CA GLU A 198 -18.68 18.16 15.10
C GLU A 198 -18.70 19.38 16.00
N ILE A 199 -19.39 19.28 17.13
CA ILE A 199 -19.40 20.30 18.17
C ILE A 199 -18.07 20.24 18.89
N VAL A 200 -17.24 21.26 18.70
CA VAL A 200 -15.87 21.29 19.26
C VAL A 200 -15.87 21.84 20.68
N LYS A 201 -16.77 22.78 20.96
CA LYS A 201 -16.98 23.38 22.28
C LYS A 201 -18.33 24.07 22.32
N HIS A 202 -18.85 24.32 23.50
CA HIS A 202 -19.94 25.27 23.70
C HIS A 202 -19.34 26.62 24.07
N LYS A 203 -19.93 27.71 23.58
CA LYS A 203 -19.63 29.06 24.04
C LYS A 203 -20.22 29.27 25.45
N ASP A 204 -19.83 30.36 26.11
CA ASP A 204 -20.34 30.71 27.45
C ASP A 204 -21.86 30.97 27.48
N ASP A 205 -22.46 31.25 26.31
CA ASP A 205 -23.91 31.37 26.08
C ASP A 205 -24.62 30.03 25.83
N GLY A 206 -23.89 28.90 25.89
CA GLY A 206 -24.41 27.56 25.59
C GLY A 206 -24.52 27.22 24.11
N CYS A 207 -24.23 28.15 23.18
CA CYS A 207 -24.28 27.85 21.75
C CYS A 207 -23.14 26.92 21.31
N PRO A 208 -23.42 25.85 20.54
CA PRO A 208 -22.40 24.94 20.06
C PRO A 208 -21.53 25.58 18.97
N VAL A 209 -20.21 25.45 19.09
CA VAL A 209 -19.24 25.79 18.04
C VAL A 209 -19.02 24.56 17.19
N ILE A 210 -19.72 24.50 16.07
CA ILE A 210 -19.65 23.42 15.10
C ILE A 210 -18.48 23.66 14.15
N ARG A 211 -17.63 22.65 13.94
CA ARG A 211 -16.59 22.69 12.90
C ARG A 211 -16.64 21.42 12.04
N PRO A 212 -16.44 21.53 10.72
CA PRO A 212 -16.31 20.37 9.86
C PRO A 212 -15.01 19.63 10.19
N ARG A 213 -15.10 18.32 10.43
CA ARG A 213 -13.98 17.41 10.64
C ARG A 213 -14.03 16.28 9.63
N SER A 214 -12.85 15.89 9.14
CA SER A 214 -12.75 14.71 8.30
C SER A 214 -12.75 13.46 9.18
N LYS A 215 -13.73 12.57 8.96
CA LYS A 215 -13.80 11.26 9.61
C LYS A 215 -13.64 10.17 8.56
N VAL A 216 -13.09 9.04 8.98
CA VAL A 216 -12.95 7.85 8.14
C VAL A 216 -14.10 6.90 8.46
N LEU A 217 -14.93 6.60 7.47
CA LEU A 217 -16.06 5.66 7.58
C LEU A 217 -15.70 4.34 6.93
N THR A 218 -16.14 3.24 7.55
CA THR A 218 -16.10 1.90 6.99
C THR A 218 -17.52 1.49 6.61
N VAL A 219 -17.76 1.16 5.34
CA VAL A 219 -19.08 0.82 4.80
C VAL A 219 -19.02 -0.39 3.87
N HIS A 220 -20.16 -1.05 3.69
CA HIS A 220 -20.33 -2.17 2.78
C HIS A 220 -21.50 -1.86 1.84
N SER A 221 -21.28 -1.97 0.52
CA SER A 221 -22.29 -1.67 -0.49
C SER A 221 -22.22 -2.67 -1.64
N GLU A 222 -23.39 -3.05 -2.16
CA GLU A 222 -23.50 -3.93 -3.33
C GLU A 222 -23.02 -3.25 -4.61
N ASN A 223 -23.15 -1.93 -4.70
CA ASN A 223 -22.75 -1.16 -5.88
C ASN A 223 -22.06 0.14 -5.46
N ILE A 224 -20.72 0.12 -5.46
CA ILE A 224 -19.89 1.28 -5.12
C ILE A 224 -19.61 2.15 -6.36
N ALA A 225 -19.95 1.66 -7.54
CA ALA A 225 -19.89 2.42 -8.78
C ALA A 225 -21.14 3.30 -8.98
N ALA A 226 -22.24 3.05 -8.27
CA ALA A 226 -23.44 3.87 -8.38
C ALA A 226 -23.23 5.27 -7.78
N LYS A 227 -23.73 6.30 -8.46
CA LYS A 227 -23.75 7.70 -7.95
C LYS A 227 -24.41 7.80 -6.57
N ARG A 228 -25.49 7.02 -6.36
CA ARG A 228 -26.22 6.93 -5.09
C ARG A 228 -25.31 6.61 -3.90
N PHE A 229 -24.35 5.69 -4.05
CA PHE A 229 -23.42 5.33 -2.97
C PHE A 229 -22.60 6.53 -2.50
N TRP A 230 -22.11 7.35 -3.43
CA TRP A 230 -21.28 8.51 -3.11
C TRP A 230 -22.10 9.65 -2.49
N ASN A 231 -23.33 9.85 -2.96
CA ASN A 231 -24.26 10.83 -2.41
C ASN A 231 -24.66 10.51 -0.95
N GLU A 232 -25.00 9.25 -0.67
CA GLU A 232 -25.45 8.81 0.66
C GLU A 232 -24.35 8.93 1.73
N ASN A 233 -23.09 8.70 1.36
CA ASN A 233 -21.97 8.73 2.28
C ASN A 233 -21.39 10.14 2.50
N LYS A 234 -22.05 11.18 1.94
CA LYS A 234 -21.57 12.57 1.91
C LYS A 234 -20.09 12.64 1.53
N CYS A 235 -19.72 11.78 0.59
CA CYS A 235 -18.35 11.68 0.15
C CYS A 235 -17.95 12.98 -0.55
N LEU A 236 -16.63 13.14 -0.62
CA LEU A 236 -15.85 14.21 -1.22
C LEU A 236 -16.47 14.80 -2.50
N SER A 237 -16.16 16.07 -2.79
CA SER A 237 -16.77 16.80 -3.92
C SER A 237 -16.51 16.11 -5.26
N GLU A 238 -17.35 16.39 -6.26
CA GLU A 238 -17.13 15.92 -7.65
C GLU A 238 -15.73 16.30 -8.18
N GLU A 239 -15.15 17.38 -7.66
CA GLU A 239 -13.76 17.78 -7.94
C GLU A 239 -12.77 16.69 -7.47
N GLU A 240 -12.90 16.19 -6.23
CA GLU A 240 -11.93 15.27 -5.64
C GLU A 240 -11.99 13.85 -6.24
N LEU A 241 -13.17 13.40 -6.68
CA LEU A 241 -13.45 12.03 -7.17
C LEU A 241 -13.59 11.93 -8.70
N GLY A 242 -13.92 13.03 -9.37
CA GLY A 242 -14.44 13.04 -10.74
C GLY A 242 -15.95 12.79 -10.81
N GLN A 243 -16.53 12.99 -11.99
CA GLN A 243 -17.98 12.84 -12.23
C GLN A 243 -18.38 11.35 -12.27
N PHE A 244 -19.47 11.01 -11.57
CA PHE A 244 -20.13 9.70 -11.61
C PHE A 244 -21.46 9.83 -12.37
N CYS A 245 -21.65 9.02 -13.41
CA CYS A 245 -22.88 8.99 -14.19
C CYS A 245 -23.88 7.98 -13.61
N ASP A 246 -25.18 8.23 -13.79
CA ASP A 246 -26.25 7.36 -13.25
C ASP A 246 -26.28 5.98 -13.93
N GLU A 247 -26.02 5.95 -15.24
CA GLU A 247 -25.78 4.72 -15.99
C GLU A 247 -24.45 4.83 -16.72
N LEU A 248 -23.53 3.91 -16.44
CA LEU A 248 -22.42 3.64 -17.35
C LEU A 248 -23.04 3.06 -18.62
N LYS A 249 -23.38 3.92 -19.61
CA LYS A 249 -23.85 3.49 -20.94
C LYS A 249 -22.98 2.33 -21.38
N LYS A 250 -23.58 1.12 -21.51
CA LYS A 250 -22.93 -0.18 -21.78
C LYS A 250 -21.52 0.04 -22.30
N THR A 251 -20.56 0.15 -21.38
CA THR A 251 -19.23 0.60 -21.74
C THR A 251 -18.66 -0.52 -22.56
N ARG A 252 -18.36 -0.29 -23.84
CA ARG A 252 -17.88 -1.38 -24.67
C ARG A 252 -16.56 -1.85 -24.06
N PRO A 253 -16.24 -3.15 -24.09
CA PRO A 253 -14.94 -3.66 -23.64
C PRO A 253 -13.73 -2.92 -24.24
N GLU A 254 -13.94 -2.19 -25.33
CA GLU A 254 -12.97 -1.38 -26.06
C GLU A 254 -12.79 0.03 -25.48
N ASP A 255 -13.78 0.59 -24.78
CA ASP A 255 -13.64 1.86 -24.03
C ASP A 255 -12.86 1.62 -22.71
N ILE A 256 -12.88 0.38 -22.22
CA ILE A 256 -12.03 -0.19 -21.16
C ILE A 256 -10.57 -0.36 -21.65
N LYS A 257 -10.28 -0.26 -22.96
CA LYS A 257 -8.93 -0.44 -23.52
C LYS A 257 -7.94 0.68 -23.12
N TYR A 258 -8.43 1.76 -22.50
CA TYR A 258 -7.63 2.87 -21.94
C TYR A 258 -7.34 2.76 -20.44
N TRP A 259 -7.43 1.56 -19.84
CA TRP A 259 -6.65 1.28 -18.62
C TRP A 259 -5.17 1.34 -19.02
N ASN A 260 -4.59 2.54 -18.99
CA ASN A 260 -3.16 2.67 -18.98
C ASN A 260 -2.71 2.07 -17.64
N PHE A 261 -2.48 0.75 -17.64
CA PHE A 261 -1.38 0.18 -16.88
C PHE A 261 -0.25 1.16 -17.13
N GLN A 262 0.20 1.84 -16.08
CA GLN A 262 1.42 2.59 -16.21
C GLN A 262 2.43 1.54 -16.64
N TYR A 263 2.82 1.60 -17.94
CA TYR A 263 3.72 0.70 -18.64
C TYR A 263 4.62 0.05 -17.61
N GLU A 264 4.34 -1.22 -17.25
CA GLU A 264 5.18 -1.92 -16.28
C GLU A 264 6.56 -1.98 -16.91
N SER A 265 7.43 -1.05 -16.48
CA SER A 265 8.73 -0.89 -17.09
C SER A 265 9.52 -2.12 -16.73
N ARG A 266 9.58 -3.07 -17.66
CA ARG A 266 10.49 -4.21 -17.56
C ARG A 266 11.90 -3.64 -17.63
N LEU A 267 12.65 -3.91 -16.59
CA LEU A 267 14.04 -3.49 -16.50
C LEU A 267 14.85 -4.22 -17.58
N LYS A 268 15.78 -3.51 -18.23
CA LYS A 268 16.62 -4.05 -19.32
C LYS A 268 17.22 -5.39 -18.95
N LEU A 269 17.28 -6.34 -19.89
CA LEU A 269 17.96 -7.62 -19.69
C LEU A 269 19.48 -7.43 -19.61
N SER A 270 20.16 -8.40 -18.99
CA SER A 270 21.64 -8.44 -18.89
C SER A 270 22.28 -7.23 -18.20
N THR A 271 21.49 -6.48 -17.41
CA THR A 271 21.98 -5.40 -16.54
C THR A 271 21.79 -5.79 -15.09
N TRP A 272 22.71 -5.40 -14.21
CA TRP A 272 22.49 -5.48 -12.77
C TRP A 272 21.28 -4.61 -12.40
N ILE A 273 20.51 -5.04 -11.40
CA ILE A 273 19.43 -4.23 -10.86
C ILE A 273 19.81 -3.85 -9.45
N VAL A 274 19.79 -2.57 -9.13
CA VAL A 274 19.91 -2.09 -7.76
C VAL A 274 18.55 -1.60 -7.29
N VAL A 275 18.00 -2.26 -6.28
CA VAL A 275 16.84 -1.79 -5.53
C VAL A 275 17.34 -0.97 -4.36
N ARG A 276 17.17 0.36 -4.44
CA ARG A 276 17.45 1.27 -3.33
C ARG A 276 16.20 1.43 -2.49
N ILE A 277 16.37 1.38 -1.18
CA ILE A 277 15.36 1.62 -0.16
C ILE A 277 15.82 2.76 0.74
N ASP A 278 14.90 3.62 1.14
CA ASP A 278 15.15 4.89 1.86
C ASP A 278 14.08 5.05 2.95
N GLY A 279 14.51 5.07 4.21
CA GLY A 279 13.65 5.22 5.38
C GLY A 279 12.97 6.58 5.47
N ARG A 280 11.72 6.62 5.95
CA ARG A 280 10.99 7.87 6.14
C ARG A 280 10.76 8.14 7.62
N HIS A 281 11.11 9.34 8.04
CA HIS A 281 10.78 9.91 9.36
C HIS A 281 11.43 9.23 10.57
N PHE A 282 12.55 8.51 10.39
CA PHE A 282 13.35 8.05 11.50
C PHE A 282 14.83 7.96 11.13
N HIS A 283 15.70 8.42 12.03
CA HIS A 283 17.11 8.08 12.04
C HIS A 283 17.29 7.03 13.13
N THR A 284 17.42 5.76 12.75
CA THR A 284 17.62 4.66 13.70
C THR A 284 19.06 4.15 13.68
N SER A 285 19.44 3.43 14.73
CA SER A 285 20.74 2.78 14.82
C SER A 285 20.85 1.67 13.78
N GLN A 286 22.01 1.56 13.12
CA GLN A 286 22.28 0.68 11.98
C GLN A 286 22.03 -0.83 12.24
N SER A 287 21.96 -1.27 13.51
CA SER A 287 21.89 -2.69 13.88
C SER A 287 20.62 -3.44 13.43
N ASN A 288 19.43 -2.84 13.57
CA ASN A 288 18.16 -3.50 13.15
C ASN A 288 18.11 -3.67 11.62
N GLU A 289 18.58 -2.66 10.89
CA GLU A 289 18.48 -2.63 9.43
C GLU A 289 19.41 -3.64 8.76
N CYS A 290 20.58 -3.94 9.36
CA CYS A 290 21.48 -4.98 8.86
C CYS A 290 20.80 -6.37 8.87
N MET A 291 20.08 -6.70 9.94
CA MET A 291 19.38 -7.99 10.03
C MET A 291 18.15 -8.05 9.10
N CYS A 292 17.53 -6.90 8.84
CA CYS A 292 16.51 -6.81 7.79
C CYS A 292 17.09 -7.07 6.39
N ALA A 293 18.30 -6.57 6.13
CA ALA A 293 18.99 -6.80 4.86
C ALA A 293 19.40 -8.27 4.69
N VAL A 294 19.85 -8.94 5.76
CA VAL A 294 20.09 -10.40 5.76
C VAL A 294 18.81 -11.16 5.41
N ALA A 295 17.68 -10.83 6.05
CA ALA A 295 16.41 -11.46 5.74
C ALA A 295 15.99 -11.27 4.27
N VAL A 296 16.25 -10.09 3.68
CA VAL A 296 16.00 -9.85 2.25
C VAL A 296 16.88 -10.73 1.37
N LEU A 297 18.15 -10.92 1.70
CA LEU A 297 19.05 -11.82 0.97
C LEU A 297 18.57 -13.28 1.04
N GLU A 298 18.03 -13.71 2.17
CA GLU A 298 17.49 -15.07 2.37
C GLU A 298 16.18 -15.30 1.60
N GLU A 299 15.25 -14.33 1.64
CA GLU A 299 13.94 -14.41 0.97
C GLU A 299 14.07 -14.26 -0.55
N PHE A 300 14.89 -13.32 -1.02
CA PHE A 300 15.06 -13.02 -2.44
C PHE A 300 16.43 -13.51 -2.91
N ARG A 301 16.54 -14.80 -3.23
CA ARG A 301 17.80 -15.46 -3.66
C ARG A 301 18.49 -14.82 -4.87
N ASP A 302 17.77 -14.07 -5.70
CA ASP A 302 18.32 -13.29 -6.81
C ASP A 302 19.13 -12.06 -6.35
N VAL A 303 18.90 -11.57 -5.12
CA VAL A 303 19.69 -10.52 -4.49
C VAL A 303 20.99 -11.15 -4.00
N VAL A 304 22.11 -10.72 -4.57
CA VAL A 304 23.43 -11.30 -4.29
C VAL A 304 24.28 -10.44 -3.37
N PHE A 305 23.90 -9.18 -3.17
CA PHE A 305 24.64 -8.25 -2.34
C PHE A 305 23.71 -7.18 -1.75
N ALA A 306 23.96 -6.78 -0.51
CA ALA A 306 23.26 -5.69 0.15
C ALA A 306 24.28 -4.73 0.79
N TYR A 307 24.04 -3.43 0.65
CA TYR A 307 24.87 -2.40 1.28
C TYR A 307 24.00 -1.30 1.88
N GLY A 308 24.17 -1.08 3.19
CA GLY A 308 23.42 -0.11 3.97
C GLY A 308 24.29 1.04 4.49
N VAL A 309 23.76 2.26 4.47
CA VAL A 309 24.35 3.44 5.10
C VAL A 309 23.22 4.28 5.66
N SER A 310 23.23 4.53 6.97
CA SER A 310 22.10 5.18 7.64
C SER A 310 20.81 4.38 7.35
N ASP A 311 19.70 5.09 7.16
CA ASP A 311 18.37 4.65 6.76
C ASP A 311 18.23 4.24 5.28
N GLU A 312 19.34 4.16 4.53
CA GLU A 312 19.33 3.74 3.12
C GLU A 312 20.00 2.40 2.89
N TYR A 313 19.33 1.51 2.14
CA TYR A 313 19.88 0.23 1.70
C TYR A 313 19.85 0.08 0.18
N SER A 314 20.86 -0.60 -0.35
CA SER A 314 21.00 -0.94 -1.77
C SER A 314 21.10 -2.45 -1.91
N PHE A 315 20.11 -3.06 -2.54
CA PHE A 315 20.06 -4.49 -2.83
C PHE A 315 20.38 -4.73 -4.29
N VAL A 316 21.44 -5.48 -4.55
CA VAL A 316 21.95 -5.75 -5.89
C VAL A 316 21.47 -7.13 -6.33
N LEU A 317 20.68 -7.16 -7.40
CA LEU A 317 20.25 -8.39 -8.04
C LEU A 317 21.18 -8.72 -9.21
N ASN A 318 21.41 -10.01 -9.41
CA ASN A 318 22.22 -10.51 -10.50
C ASN A 318 21.71 -10.00 -11.86
N LYS A 319 22.63 -9.69 -12.78
CA LYS A 319 22.29 -9.22 -14.13
C LYS A 319 21.37 -10.17 -14.90
N ASP A 320 21.47 -11.47 -14.63
CA ASP A 320 20.70 -12.53 -15.27
C ASP A 320 19.39 -12.85 -14.52
N SER A 321 19.11 -12.14 -13.42
CA SER A 321 17.89 -12.30 -12.62
C SER A 321 16.64 -12.17 -13.49
N ARG A 322 15.75 -13.14 -13.30
CA ARG A 322 14.40 -13.15 -13.89
C ARG A 322 13.32 -12.90 -12.84
N LEU A 323 13.72 -12.46 -11.64
CA LEU A 323 12.80 -12.17 -10.54
C LEU A 323 11.66 -11.27 -11.01
N PHE A 324 10.43 -11.73 -10.84
CA PHE A 324 9.21 -11.06 -11.28
C PHE A 324 9.24 -10.59 -12.75
N GLN A 325 9.86 -11.36 -13.64
CA GLN A 325 10.05 -11.00 -15.04
C GLN A 325 10.69 -9.61 -15.23
N ARG A 326 11.51 -9.20 -14.26
CA ARG A 326 12.16 -7.88 -14.20
C ARG A 326 11.18 -6.70 -14.16
N CYS A 327 9.96 -6.94 -13.68
CA CYS A 327 8.98 -5.88 -13.48
C CYS A 327 9.39 -5.00 -12.29
N ALA A 328 9.79 -3.76 -12.56
CA ALA A 328 10.31 -2.85 -11.54
C ALA A 328 9.32 -2.60 -10.39
N SER A 329 8.02 -2.52 -10.68
CA SER A 329 6.99 -2.34 -9.65
C SER A 329 6.89 -3.56 -8.72
N GLU A 330 6.90 -4.76 -9.27
CA GLU A 330 6.82 -6.00 -8.49
C GLU A 330 8.07 -6.21 -7.64
N ILE A 331 9.26 -6.02 -8.21
CA ILE A 331 10.53 -6.13 -7.47
C ILE A 331 10.54 -5.12 -6.32
N VAL A 332 10.36 -3.83 -6.63
CA VAL A 332 10.47 -2.78 -5.61
C VAL A 332 9.42 -2.95 -4.52
N SER A 333 8.15 -3.19 -4.88
CA SER A 333 7.09 -3.33 -3.87
C SER A 333 7.31 -4.54 -2.98
N SER A 334 7.75 -5.67 -3.53
CA SER A 334 7.99 -6.90 -2.77
C SER A 334 9.15 -6.73 -1.79
N VAL A 335 10.29 -6.19 -2.25
CA VAL A 335 11.48 -6.00 -1.40
C VAL A 335 11.19 -4.96 -0.32
N VAL A 336 10.62 -3.81 -0.69
CA VAL A 336 10.28 -2.74 0.27
C VAL A 336 9.26 -3.22 1.30
N SER A 337 8.19 -3.89 0.87
CA SER A 337 7.19 -4.45 1.78
C SER A 337 7.82 -5.43 2.77
N PHE A 338 8.62 -6.39 2.28
CA PHE A 338 9.27 -7.39 3.11
C PHE A 338 10.30 -6.79 4.08
N PHE A 339 11.08 -5.80 3.65
CA PHE A 339 11.98 -5.07 4.53
C PHE A 339 11.20 -4.36 5.64
N SER A 340 10.06 -3.75 5.30
CA SER A 340 9.21 -3.01 6.24
C SER A 340 8.57 -3.91 7.30
N SER A 341 8.03 -5.06 6.90
CA SER A 341 7.49 -6.05 7.84
C SER A 341 8.57 -6.62 8.73
N THR A 342 9.72 -6.99 8.17
CA THR A 342 10.84 -7.55 8.95
C THR A 342 11.32 -6.55 9.99
N TYR A 343 11.53 -5.30 9.58
CA TYR A 343 11.95 -4.22 10.47
C TYR A 343 10.96 -3.99 11.61
N THR A 344 9.67 -4.02 11.30
CA THR A 344 8.60 -3.86 12.30
C THR A 344 8.53 -5.06 13.25
N MET A 345 8.63 -6.27 12.71
CA MET A 345 8.51 -7.53 13.46
C MET A 345 9.64 -7.68 14.46
N ARG A 346 10.87 -7.31 14.07
CA ARG A 346 12.07 -7.42 14.91
C ARG A 346 12.34 -6.18 15.77
N TRP A 347 11.45 -5.18 15.77
CA TRP A 347 11.68 -3.93 16.50
C TRP A 347 12.03 -4.16 17.98
N ASN A 348 11.27 -5.02 18.67
CA ASN A 348 11.47 -5.31 20.09
C ASN A 348 12.76 -6.11 20.36
N GLU A 349 13.33 -6.79 19.38
CA GLU A 349 14.61 -7.51 19.52
C GLU A 349 15.77 -6.52 19.64
N PHE A 350 15.73 -5.42 18.87
CA PHE A 350 16.80 -4.41 18.84
C PHE A 350 16.55 -3.24 19.80
N PHE A 351 15.28 -2.95 20.10
CA PHE A 351 14.90 -1.88 21.01
C PHE A 351 13.93 -2.36 22.10
N PRO A 352 14.33 -3.29 22.99
CA PRO A 352 13.42 -3.92 23.96
C PRO A 352 12.70 -2.95 24.88
N GLN A 353 13.33 -1.81 25.19
CA GLN A 353 12.80 -0.79 26.11
C GLN A 353 12.22 0.44 25.39
N LYS A 354 12.21 0.45 24.05
CA LYS A 354 11.75 1.61 23.28
C LYS A 354 10.47 1.28 22.55
N GLU A 355 9.38 1.93 22.95
CA GLU A 355 8.14 1.86 22.21
C GLU A 355 8.27 2.49 20.81
N MET A 356 7.65 1.85 19.82
CA MET A 356 7.58 2.35 18.45
C MET A 356 6.62 3.54 18.38
N LYS A 357 7.18 4.76 18.45
CA LYS A 357 6.38 6.00 18.36
C LYS A 357 5.79 6.26 16.98
N TYR A 358 6.51 5.86 15.93
CA TYR A 358 6.11 6.03 14.54
C TYR A 358 6.30 4.72 13.80
N LEU A 359 5.34 4.40 12.93
CA LEU A 359 5.44 3.24 12.06
C LEU A 359 6.59 3.45 11.06
N PRO A 360 7.55 2.52 10.97
CA PRO A 360 8.61 2.59 10.00
C PRO A 360 8.06 2.25 8.61
N TYR A 361 8.34 3.09 7.63
CA TYR A 361 8.05 2.78 6.24
C TYR A 361 9.10 3.44 5.35
N PHE A 362 9.24 2.89 4.15
CA PHE A 362 10.36 3.11 3.27
C PHE A 362 9.87 3.42 1.87
N ASP A 363 10.58 4.32 1.20
CA ASP A 363 10.52 4.45 -0.24
C ASP A 363 11.44 3.41 -0.89
N GLY A 364 11.15 3.04 -2.13
CA GLY A 364 12.10 2.28 -2.92
C GLY A 364 12.06 2.60 -4.40
N ARG A 365 13.19 2.36 -5.06
CA ARG A 365 13.37 2.50 -6.52
C ARG A 365 14.30 1.42 -7.04
N ALA A 366 14.06 0.98 -8.27
CA ALA A 366 14.97 0.10 -8.99
C ALA A 366 15.68 0.88 -10.09
N VAL A 367 16.98 0.66 -10.23
CA VAL A 367 17.83 1.27 -11.27
C VAL A 367 18.66 0.16 -11.92
N CYS A 368 18.80 0.20 -13.25
CA CYS A 368 19.67 -0.73 -13.97
C CYS A 368 21.08 -0.16 -14.09
N TYR A 369 22.08 -1.02 -13.88
CA TYR A 369 23.48 -0.71 -14.14
C TYR A 369 24.07 -1.73 -15.13
N PRO A 370 24.77 -1.28 -16.19
CA PRO A 370 25.63 -2.15 -17.00
C PRO A 370 26.67 -2.89 -16.15
N SER A 371 27.21 -3.99 -16.65
CA SER A 371 28.17 -4.82 -15.89
C SER A 371 29.47 -4.10 -15.54
N SER A 372 29.89 -3.12 -16.34
CA SER A 372 31.06 -2.27 -16.07
C SER A 372 30.82 -1.30 -14.91
N GLU A 373 29.61 -0.78 -14.77
CA GLU A 373 29.32 0.39 -13.92
C GLU A 373 28.84 0.03 -12.51
N ILE A 374 28.51 -1.24 -12.23
CA ILE A 374 28.06 -1.63 -10.89
C ILE A 374 29.15 -1.42 -9.83
N LYS A 375 30.42 -1.60 -10.20
CA LYS A 375 31.56 -1.34 -9.31
C LYS A 375 31.66 0.15 -8.98
N ASP A 376 31.47 1.03 -9.97
CA ASP A 376 31.51 2.48 -9.79
C ASP A 376 30.36 2.94 -8.87
N TYR A 377 29.17 2.37 -9.05
CA TYR A 377 28.04 2.64 -8.16
C TYR A 377 28.33 2.24 -6.70
N LEU A 378 28.93 1.07 -6.48
CA LEU A 378 29.27 0.60 -5.13
C LEU A 378 30.41 1.43 -4.52
N ALA A 379 31.42 1.80 -5.30
CA ALA A 379 32.49 2.71 -4.88
C ALA A 379 31.92 4.08 -4.50
N TRP A 380 31.00 4.62 -5.30
CA TRP A 380 30.30 5.87 -4.98
C TRP A 380 29.56 5.77 -3.64
N ARG A 381 28.85 4.67 -3.39
CA ARG A 381 28.17 4.43 -2.09
C ARG A 381 29.13 4.34 -0.90
N GLN A 382 30.36 3.90 -1.12
CA GLN A 382 31.39 3.88 -0.08
C GLN A 382 31.91 5.29 0.23
N VAL A 383 32.11 6.12 -0.79
CA VAL A 383 32.52 7.53 -0.61
C VAL A 383 31.43 8.35 0.06
N ASP A 384 30.16 8.11 -0.32
CA ASP A 384 28.99 8.76 0.29
C ASP A 384 28.94 8.56 1.81
N LEU A 385 29.29 7.36 2.29
CA LEU A 385 29.45 7.08 3.73
C LEU A 385 30.54 7.96 4.38
N GLN A 386 31.70 8.09 3.73
CA GLN A 386 32.81 8.89 4.28
C GLN A 386 32.40 10.36 4.39
N TYR A 387 31.70 10.89 3.38
CA TYR A 387 31.19 12.24 3.40
C TYR A 387 30.14 12.45 4.50
N LEU A 388 29.18 11.53 4.65
CA LEU A 388 28.18 11.59 5.73
C LEU A 388 28.81 11.56 7.12
N LEU A 389 29.86 10.75 7.32
CA LEU A 389 30.59 10.71 8.59
C LEU A 389 31.33 12.02 8.88
N LEU A 390 31.90 12.67 7.86
CA LEU A 390 32.53 13.98 7.99
C LEU A 390 31.50 15.06 8.37
N VAL A 391 30.37 15.11 7.68
CA VAL A 391 29.26 16.04 7.99
C VAL A 391 28.73 15.80 9.41
N ALA A 392 28.50 14.55 9.80
CA ALA A 392 28.03 14.21 11.14
C ALA A 392 29.01 14.65 12.24
N ARG A 393 30.33 14.50 12.00
CA ARG A 393 31.36 15.01 12.91
C ARG A 393 31.30 16.53 13.03
N GLU A 394 31.12 17.25 11.92
CA GLU A 394 31.06 18.71 11.94
C GLU A 394 29.79 19.24 12.60
N VAL A 395 28.64 18.62 12.34
CA VAL A 395 27.38 18.94 13.02
C VAL A 395 27.49 18.74 14.54
N ARG A 396 28.11 17.64 15.00
CA ARG A 396 28.35 17.42 16.44
C ARG A 396 29.22 18.53 17.05
N LYS A 397 30.32 18.91 16.38
CA LYS A 397 31.16 20.03 16.85
C LYS A 397 30.38 21.34 16.94
N VAL A 398 29.49 21.63 15.98
CA VAL A 398 28.65 22.83 16.00
C VAL A 398 27.61 22.77 17.13
N GLN A 399 26.98 21.63 17.38
CA GLN A 399 26.05 21.44 18.50
C GLN A 399 26.75 21.57 19.86
N GLU A 400 27.97 21.04 20.00
CA GLU A 400 28.82 21.17 21.19
C GLU A 400 29.33 22.61 21.41
N ARG A 401 29.55 23.36 20.31
CA ARG A 401 29.92 24.80 20.37
C ARG A 401 28.72 25.69 20.66
N GLY A 402 27.54 25.36 20.13
CA GLY A 402 26.28 26.09 20.36
C GLY A 402 25.74 25.94 21.77
N THR A 403 26.02 24.82 22.44
CA THR A 403 25.72 24.63 23.88
C THR A 403 26.68 25.39 24.81
N LYS A 404 27.81 25.91 24.29
CA LYS A 404 28.79 26.71 25.05
C LYS A 404 28.67 28.23 24.86
N ARG A 405 27.65 28.73 24.15
CA ARG A 405 27.39 30.17 24.04
C ARG A 405 25.90 30.50 24.16
N VAL A 406 25.45 30.70 25.40
CA VAL A 406 24.36 31.64 25.71
C VAL A 406 24.69 32.35 27.04
N GLU A 407 25.65 33.27 26.97
CA GLU A 407 25.61 34.54 27.70
C GLU A 407 26.19 35.58 26.72
N GLY A 408 25.35 36.50 26.23
CA GLY A 408 25.76 37.54 25.29
C GLY A 408 25.11 37.44 23.90
N SER A 409 24.17 38.33 23.66
CA SER A 409 23.40 38.58 22.44
C SER A 409 24.24 38.79 21.17
N GLN A 410 23.80 38.22 20.03
CA GLN A 410 23.53 38.92 18.76
C GLN A 410 22.96 37.95 17.71
N SER A 411 22.00 38.42 16.92
CA SER A 411 21.29 37.65 15.89
C SER A 411 22.20 37.35 14.69
N PHE A 412 22.14 36.12 14.18
CA PHE A 412 22.75 35.76 12.89
C PHE A 412 21.67 35.20 11.95
N ARG A 413 21.51 35.86 10.80
CA ARG A 413 20.76 35.35 9.64
C ARG A 413 21.54 34.20 9.01
N TRP A 414 20.85 33.12 8.66
CA TRP A 414 21.39 32.05 7.83
C TRP A 414 20.90 32.17 6.39
N PHE A 415 21.81 31.84 5.46
CA PHE A 415 21.76 31.81 4.00
C PHE A 415 22.23 33.09 3.27
N PRO A 416 23.30 33.00 2.46
CA PRO A 416 23.40 33.72 1.19
C PRO A 416 22.72 32.90 0.09
N ASP A 417 21.87 33.57 -0.69
CA ASP A 417 21.33 33.06 -1.96
C ASP A 417 22.45 32.79 -2.96
N VAL A 418 22.55 31.56 -3.49
CA VAL A 418 22.87 31.24 -4.90
C VAL A 418 22.25 29.90 -5.26
#